data_AF-A0A950C4X3-F1
#
_entry.id   AF-A0A950C4X3-F1
#
_cell.length_a   1.000
_cell.length_b   1.000
_cell.length_c   1.000
_cell.angle_alpha   90.00
_cell.angle_beta   90.00
_cell.angle_gamma   90.00
#
_symmetry.space_group_name_H-M   'P 1'
#
loop_
_entity.id
_entity.type
_entity.pdbx_description
1 polymer ?
#
loop_
_entity_poly.entity_id
_entity_poly.type
_entity_poly.pdbx_seq_one_letter_code
_entity_poly.pdbx_strand_id
1 'polypeptide(L)'
;ARVAGNRIIDRLRRRAVRERELHLAQEGEGALAGLLPAVDDDPESFAVRKMLLAEIAAALDELPPDQRAVFVAHELEGVSFRELAARSGENVNTLLARKHYATRFLRARLRAAWDEWLLT
;
A
#
# COMPACT_ATOMS: atom_id res chain seq x y z
N ALA A 1 0.33 -20.27 -1.76
CA ALA A 1 -0.45 -19.01 -1.82
C ALA A 1 -0.54 -18.25 -0.48
N ARG A 2 -0.71 -18.89 0.69
CA ARG A 2 -0.96 -18.20 1.97
C ARG A 2 0.23 -17.42 2.58
N VAL A 3 1.47 -17.76 2.23
CA VAL A 3 2.70 -17.16 2.82
C VAL A 3 3.02 -15.78 2.23
N ALA A 4 2.70 -15.53 0.95
CA ALA A 4 2.96 -14.25 0.30
C ALA A 4 2.06 -13.13 0.86
N GLY A 5 0.76 -13.39 1.01
CA GLY A 5 -0.20 -12.45 1.61
C GLY A 5 0.16 -12.07 3.05
N ASN A 6 0.55 -13.04 3.88
CA ASN A 6 0.97 -12.78 5.26
C ASN A 6 2.20 -11.84 5.35
N ARG A 7 3.15 -11.96 4.41
CA ARG A 7 4.31 -11.07 4.33
C ARG A 7 3.92 -9.65 3.91
N ILE A 8 2.96 -9.51 2.99
CA ILE A 8 2.44 -8.19 2.56
C ILE A 8 1.73 -7.50 3.73
N ILE A 9 0.87 -8.21 4.45
CA ILE A 9 0.16 -7.68 5.63
C ILE A 9 1.15 -7.22 6.71
N ASP A 10 2.18 -8.01 7.00
CA ASP A 10 3.21 -7.63 7.96
C ASP A 10 3.98 -6.36 7.52
N ARG A 11 4.34 -6.27 6.24
CA ARG A 11 5.00 -5.07 5.68
C ARG A 11 4.12 -3.83 5.76
N LEU A 12 2.83 -3.95 5.42
CA LEU A 12 1.84 -2.87 5.53
C LEU A 12 1.71 -2.39 6.97
N ARG A 13 1.61 -3.32 7.93
CA ARG A 13 1.56 -3.00 9.36
C ARG A 13 2.80 -2.22 9.80
N ARG A 14 4.00 -2.70 9.45
CA ARG A 14 5.26 -2.01 9.80
C ARG A 14 5.34 -0.63 9.14
N ARG A 15 4.87 -0.48 7.89
CA ARG A 15 4.86 0.82 7.19
C ARG A 15 3.91 1.80 7.86
N ALA A 16 2.70 1.38 8.22
CA ALA A 16 1.71 2.23 8.89
C ALA A 16 2.22 2.71 10.27
N VAL A 17 2.90 1.85 11.03
CA VAL A 17 3.53 2.24 12.30
C VAL A 17 4.61 3.30 12.08
N ARG A 18 5.51 3.10 11.10
CA ARG A 18 6.57 4.08 10.78
C ARG A 18 5.99 5.41 10.28
N GLU A 19 5.00 5.37 9.40
CA GLU A 19 4.35 6.60 8.90
C GLU A 19 3.66 7.34 10.04
N ARG A 20 3.06 6.66 11.02
CA ARG A 20 2.51 7.32 12.19
C ARG A 20 3.58 7.97 13.07
N GLU A 21 4.70 7.29 13.31
CA GLU A 21 5.84 7.86 14.02
C GLU A 21 6.40 9.11 13.30
N LEU A 22 6.33 9.14 11.96
CA LEU A 22 6.72 10.27 11.12
C LEU A 22 5.65 11.36 10.96
N HIS A 23 4.36 11.01 11.00
CA HIS A 23 3.22 11.94 10.91
C HIS A 23 3.07 12.81 12.16
N LEU A 24 3.69 12.42 13.27
CA LEU A 24 3.92 13.31 14.41
C LEU A 24 4.92 14.46 14.07
N ALA A 25 5.55 14.43 12.90
CA ALA A 25 6.48 15.45 12.42
C ALA A 25 6.04 16.18 11.14
N GLN A 26 5.42 15.53 10.13
CA GLN A 26 4.90 16.19 8.90
C GLN A 26 3.78 15.38 8.23
N GLU A 27 2.80 16.06 7.62
CA GLU A 27 1.74 15.45 6.78
C GLU A 27 2.38 14.73 5.58
N GLY A 28 2.40 13.39 5.62
CA GLY A 28 3.07 12.57 4.61
C GLY A 28 2.26 12.40 3.33
N GLU A 29 2.79 12.91 2.21
CA GLU A 29 2.33 12.67 0.83
C GLU A 29 2.65 11.24 0.33
N GLY A 30 2.48 10.22 1.18
CA GLY A 30 2.66 8.81 0.81
C GLY A 30 1.48 8.28 0.00
N ALA A 31 1.71 7.51 -1.06
CA ALA A 31 0.62 6.92 -1.84
C ALA A 31 -0.20 5.93 -0.98
N LEU A 32 0.46 5.24 -0.03
CA LEU A 32 -0.21 4.38 0.95
C LEU A 32 -0.99 5.16 2.01
N ALA A 33 -0.45 6.27 2.51
CA ALA A 33 -1.16 7.14 3.46
C ALA A 33 -2.49 7.65 2.86
N GLY A 34 -2.48 8.01 1.56
CA GLY A 34 -3.70 8.37 0.84
C GLY A 34 -4.64 7.20 0.47
N LEU A 35 -4.30 5.96 0.81
CA LEU A 35 -5.16 4.76 0.62
C LEU A 35 -5.82 4.30 1.92
N LEU A 36 -5.26 4.67 3.08
CA LEU A 36 -5.76 4.27 4.38
C LEU A 36 -6.60 5.43 4.98
N PRO A 37 -7.86 5.20 5.37
CA PRO A 37 -8.59 6.18 6.19
C PRO A 37 -7.84 6.42 7.49
N ALA A 38 -7.95 7.63 8.03
CA ALA A 38 -7.54 7.89 9.40
C ALA A 38 -8.41 7.02 10.31
N VAL A 39 -7.80 6.04 10.98
CA VAL A 39 -8.49 5.18 11.95
C VAL A 39 -7.91 5.52 13.32
N ASP A 40 -8.78 5.87 14.26
CA ASP A 40 -8.42 6.16 15.64
C ASP A 40 -7.76 4.94 16.31
N ASP A 41 -7.11 5.19 17.44
CA ASP A 41 -6.25 4.23 18.12
C ASP A 41 -6.93 3.56 19.31
N ASP A 42 -8.24 3.35 19.18
CA ASP A 42 -9.05 2.64 20.15
C ASP A 42 -9.05 1.11 19.89
N PRO A 43 -9.40 0.27 20.88
CA PRO A 43 -9.44 -1.17 20.72
C PRO A 43 -10.46 -1.70 19.71
N GLU A 44 -11.59 -1.02 19.49
CA GLU A 44 -12.61 -1.39 18.49
C GLU A 44 -12.06 -1.19 17.06
N SER A 45 -11.21 -0.19 16.87
CA SER A 45 -10.52 0.09 15.60
C SER A 45 -9.53 -1.00 15.16
N PHE A 46 -9.12 -1.93 16.05
CA PHE A 46 -8.18 -3.01 15.67
C PHE A 46 -8.78 -4.00 14.66
N ALA A 47 -10.05 -4.38 14.84
CA ALA A 47 -10.73 -5.31 13.95
C ALA A 47 -10.90 -4.72 12.55
N VAL A 48 -11.35 -3.46 12.49
CA VAL A 48 -11.48 -2.67 11.25
C VAL A 48 -10.14 -2.53 10.55
N ARG A 49 -9.08 -2.18 11.28
CA ARG A 49 -7.71 -2.07 10.74
C ARG A 49 -7.21 -3.40 10.17
N LYS A 50 -7.53 -4.53 10.80
CA LYS A 50 -7.16 -5.86 10.29
C LYS A 50 -7.92 -6.21 9.00
N MET A 51 -9.21 -5.90 8.92
CA MET A 51 -10.01 -6.08 7.70
C MET A 51 -9.47 -5.23 6.55
N LEU A 52 -9.20 -3.96 6.83
CA LEU A 52 -8.60 -3.02 5.89
C LEU A 52 -7.26 -3.51 5.32
N LEU A 53 -6.36 -3.99 6.18
CA LEU A 53 -5.08 -4.55 5.73
C LEU A 53 -5.25 -5.81 4.87
N ALA A 54 -6.27 -6.63 5.15
CA ALA A 54 -6.58 -7.80 4.34
C ALA A 54 -7.10 -7.41 2.94
N GLU A 55 -7.98 -6.40 2.85
CA GLU A 55 -8.46 -5.87 1.58
C GLU A 55 -7.34 -5.27 0.74
N ILE A 56 -6.42 -4.52 1.34
CA ILE A 56 -5.26 -3.99 0.62
C ILE A 56 -4.37 -5.13 0.11
N ALA A 57 -4.15 -6.17 0.91
CA ALA A 57 -3.37 -7.32 0.48
C ALA A 57 -4.05 -8.05 -0.70
N ALA A 58 -5.38 -8.22 -0.67
CA ALA A 58 -6.14 -8.79 -1.77
C ALA A 58 -6.07 -7.94 -3.03
N ALA A 59 -6.25 -6.61 -2.90
CA ALA A 59 -6.15 -5.68 -4.02
C ALA A 59 -4.75 -5.65 -4.64
N LEU A 60 -3.69 -5.81 -3.83
CA LEU A 60 -2.33 -5.97 -4.34
C LEU A 60 -2.19 -7.25 -5.17
N ASP A 61 -2.85 -8.35 -4.78
CA ASP A 61 -2.79 -9.61 -5.52
C ASP A 61 -3.48 -9.54 -6.91
N GLU A 62 -4.42 -8.61 -7.09
CA GLU A 62 -5.10 -8.34 -8.37
C GLU A 62 -4.23 -7.54 -9.37
N LEU A 63 -3.14 -6.89 -8.91
CA LEU A 63 -2.27 -6.10 -9.77
C LEU A 63 -1.43 -6.97 -10.72
N PRO A 64 -1.08 -6.45 -11.92
CA PRO A 64 -0.01 -7.02 -12.74
C PRO A 64 1.28 -7.18 -11.93
N PRO A 65 2.01 -8.32 -12.04
CA PRO A 65 3.17 -8.62 -11.20
C PRO A 65 4.22 -7.51 -11.14
N ASP A 66 4.51 -6.89 -12.28
CA ASP A 66 5.49 -5.80 -12.40
C ASP A 66 5.05 -4.53 -11.66
N GLN A 67 3.75 -4.21 -11.70
CA GLN A 67 3.19 -3.05 -11.00
C GLN A 67 3.19 -3.29 -9.49
N ARG A 68 2.77 -4.49 -9.06
CA ARG A 68 2.84 -4.93 -7.65
C ARG A 68 4.25 -4.86 -7.12
N ALA A 69 5.23 -5.40 -7.86
CA ALA A 69 6.63 -5.45 -7.43
C ALA A 69 7.19 -4.04 -7.18
N VAL A 70 6.97 -3.11 -8.11
CA VAL A 70 7.42 -1.72 -7.97
C VAL A 70 6.73 -1.03 -6.79
N PHE A 71 5.41 -1.19 -6.65
CA PHE A 71 4.66 -0.60 -5.54
C PHE A 71 5.17 -1.12 -4.19
N VAL A 72 5.29 -2.44 -4.03
CA VAL A 72 5.74 -3.07 -2.78
C VAL A 72 7.16 -2.61 -2.43
N ALA A 73 8.09 -2.66 -3.37
CA ALA A 73 9.48 -2.27 -3.12
C ALA A 73 9.58 -0.80 -2.71
N HIS A 74 8.86 0.09 -3.38
CA HIS A 74 8.98 1.51 -3.12
C HIS A 74 8.20 1.96 -1.88
N GLU A 75 6.92 1.60 -1.77
CA GLU A 75 6.06 2.07 -0.67
C GLU A 75 6.31 1.28 0.62
N LEU A 76 6.44 -0.04 0.54
CA LEU A 76 6.52 -0.89 1.74
C LEU A 76 7.95 -1.15 2.19
N GLU A 77 8.88 -1.29 1.24
CA GLU A 77 10.29 -1.58 1.53
C GLU A 77 11.18 -0.31 1.48
N GLY A 78 10.66 0.83 1.00
CA GLY A 78 11.38 2.11 0.99
C GLY A 78 12.48 2.22 -0.07
N VAL A 79 12.49 1.33 -1.07
CA VAL A 79 13.52 1.32 -2.12
C VAL A 79 13.28 2.48 -3.09
N SER A 80 14.33 3.26 -3.38
CA SER A 80 14.22 4.38 -4.32
C SER A 80 14.08 3.91 -5.77
N PHE A 81 13.49 4.74 -6.65
CA PHE A 81 13.42 4.42 -8.07
C PHE A 81 14.79 4.31 -8.75
N ARG A 82 15.79 5.07 -8.29
CA ARG A 82 17.16 4.95 -8.80
C ARG A 82 17.75 3.58 -8.49
N GLU A 83 17.52 3.09 -7.26
CA GLU A 83 17.99 1.78 -6.84
C GLU A 83 17.24 0.65 -7.54
N LEU A 84 15.93 0.78 -7.73
CA LEU A 84 15.15 -0.16 -8.53
C LEU A 84 15.66 -0.23 -9.97
N ALA A 85 15.90 0.92 -10.61
CA ALA A 85 16.46 0.99 -11.97
C ALA A 85 17.84 0.34 -12.06
N ALA A 86 18.71 0.58 -11.07
CA ALA A 86 20.04 -0.03 -11.01
C ALA A 86 19.98 -1.57 -10.87
N ARG A 87 18.99 -2.10 -10.14
CA ARG A 87 18.81 -3.54 -9.91
C ARG A 87 18.13 -4.25 -11.08
N SER A 88 17.14 -3.63 -11.71
CA SER A 88 16.35 -4.26 -12.78
C SER A 88 16.85 -3.97 -14.19
N GLY A 89 17.67 -2.93 -14.37
CA GLY A 89 18.07 -2.43 -15.69
C GLY A 89 16.98 -1.64 -16.41
N GLU A 90 15.84 -1.41 -15.77
CA GLU A 90 14.73 -0.64 -16.34
C GLU A 90 14.91 0.86 -16.20
N ASN A 91 14.26 1.62 -17.09
CA ASN A 91 14.23 3.07 -16.99
C ASN A 91 13.39 3.53 -15.79
N VAL A 92 13.87 4.56 -15.07
CA VAL A 92 13.15 5.21 -13.96
C VAL A 92 11.72 5.62 -14.35
N ASN A 93 11.50 6.11 -15.57
CA ASN A 93 10.17 6.50 -16.06
C ASN A 93 9.22 5.30 -16.19
N THR A 94 9.74 4.13 -16.57
CA THR A 94 8.95 2.89 -16.62
C THR A 94 8.50 2.48 -15.23
N LEU A 95 9.40 2.56 -14.24
CA LEU A 95 9.09 2.27 -12.85
C LEU A 95 8.09 3.27 -12.26
N LEU A 96 8.24 4.56 -12.56
CA LEU A 96 7.27 5.60 -12.19
C LEU A 96 5.88 5.32 -12.77
N ALA A 97 5.79 4.95 -14.05
CA ALA A 97 4.54 4.59 -14.70
C ALA A 97 3.90 3.37 -14.03
N ARG A 98 4.68 2.32 -13.75
CA ARG A 98 4.19 1.13 -13.03
C ARG A 98 3.67 1.46 -11.65
N LYS A 99 4.37 2.30 -10.88
CA LYS A 99 3.88 2.81 -9.59
C LYS A 99 2.57 3.58 -9.76
N HIS A 100 2.51 4.48 -10.73
CA HIS A 100 1.31 5.28 -10.99
C HIS A 100 0.09 4.40 -11.28
N TYR A 101 0.21 3.42 -12.17
CA TYR A 101 -0.88 2.51 -12.49
C TYR A 101 -1.28 1.62 -11.31
N ALA A 102 -0.31 1.13 -10.53
CA ALA A 102 -0.59 0.41 -9.28
C ALA A 102 -1.43 1.26 -8.32
N THR A 103 -0.98 2.48 -8.02
CA THR A 103 -1.69 3.39 -7.11
C THR A 103 -3.09 3.72 -7.61
N ARG A 104 -3.25 3.99 -8.91
CA ARG A 104 -4.54 4.31 -9.52
C ARG A 104 -5.53 3.14 -9.39
N PHE A 105 -5.07 1.92 -9.68
CA PHE A 105 -5.87 0.70 -9.51
C PHE A 105 -6.28 0.49 -8.05
N LEU A 106 -5.32 0.54 -7.13
CA LEU A 106 -5.58 0.34 -5.70
C LEU A 106 -6.60 1.36 -5.17
N ARG A 107 -6.47 2.64 -5.55
CA ARG A 107 -7.45 3.69 -5.19
C ARG A 107 -8.85 3.35 -5.66
N ALA A 108 -9.01 2.93 -6.91
CA ALA A 108 -10.31 2.60 -7.47
C ALA A 108 -10.92 1.35 -6.80
N ARG A 109 -10.12 0.29 -6.65
CA ARG A 109 -10.55 -1.00 -6.07
C ARG A 109 -10.93 -0.89 -4.61
N LEU A 110 -10.19 -0.10 -3.84
CA LEU A 110 -10.45 0.14 -2.44
C LEU A 110 -11.64 1.09 -2.28
N ARG A 111 -11.74 2.17 -3.06
CA ARG A 111 -12.92 3.04 -3.01
C ARG A 111 -14.23 2.28 -3.24
N ALA A 112 -14.27 1.37 -4.21
CA ALA A 112 -15.43 0.52 -4.44
C ALA A 112 -15.80 -0.34 -3.21
N ALA A 113 -14.81 -0.90 -2.52
CA ALA A 113 -15.03 -1.68 -1.30
C ALA A 113 -15.55 -0.81 -0.13
N TRP A 114 -15.09 0.44 -0.03
CA TRP A 114 -15.59 1.38 1.01
C TRP A 114 -17.00 1.86 0.73
N ASP A 115 -17.30 2.18 -0.53
CA ASP A 115 -18.65 2.58 -0.91
C ASP A 115 -19.64 1.45 -0.62
N GLU A 116 -19.26 0.19 -0.85
CA GLU A 116 -20.05 -1.00 -0.46
C GLU A 116 -20.20 -1.12 1.06
N TRP A 117 -19.13 -0.93 1.83
CA TRP A 117 -19.19 -0.97 3.30
C TRP A 117 -19.99 0.17 3.93
N LEU A 118 -20.03 1.35 3.31
CA LEU A 118 -20.80 2.51 3.80
C LEU A 118 -22.28 2.45 3.39
N LEU A 119 -22.64 1.60 2.43
CA LEU A 119 -24.02 1.37 1.97
C LEU A 119 -24.72 0.20 2.71
N THR A 120 -24.01 -0.49 3.62
CA THR A 120 -24.52 -1.64 4.39
C THR A 120 -24.60 -1.29 5.88
#